data_AF-A0A940MSN1-F1
#
_entry.id   AF-A0A940MSN1-F1
#
_cell.length_a   1.000
_cell.length_b   1.000
_cell.length_c   1.000
_cell.angle_alpha   90.00
_cell.angle_beta   90.00
_cell.angle_gamma   90.00
#
_symmetry.space_group_name_H-M   'P 1'
#
loop_
_entity.id
_entity.type
_entity.pdbx_description
1 polymer ?
#
loop_
_entity_poly.entity_id
_entity_poly.type
_entity_poly.pdbx_seq_one_letter_code
_entity_poly.pdbx_strand_id
1 'polypeptide(L)'
;MTDRNREDIELLAGRRGPEGKRAVRLEELQALAKRVETTVKGINTLVAQQKIPQVREAINQINRDIYTAKTFVMEELTQASAILRGEYQDADTAINAAVLTEIVERESADQALAGDISIVMANLNAAEASITAISGAVATLNSYAAATYALRAKAGGAVGELELVAASDPINGDVSSFRVSADQILLDGSVYARMMSIDELLVIDDETGGFSLGKTSANDFLSDGMYIGRTALAGGGTGFGFLSGRIRTDGLQEYIQHTDETGLKIANANFLIEGGAGTMVTSTSNTSYSLPPGTQKVSFQLCGGGAGGNGYNNQIQFRQGSPGGASKVKIYDGATLIQEWTASGGTPSASPSWNGQDLPGFGAGGAAGISDAKVSDTPPARGVNGQNATGNGAGGGSSSTRAPGTGTGGTPTNGGGAAQAVTTSDFDVSGLSDPNVVIEVGAAGLGNGGGGADESRGGNGAPGIVRLTTYQYDLQPAGVISREVTAQGTIVFPSGTSPFPDIAPNRGLWWISGGSGSGIEIAPGKTLTAAASTTFVTNQRPVLTTSGSTSVSYAFWAMA
;
A
#
# COMPACT_ATOMS: atom_id res chain seq x y z
N MET A 1 44.88 -48.63 89.31
CA MET A 1 44.60 -50.08 89.20
C MET A 1 45.35 -50.91 90.25
N THR A 2 44.64 -51.77 91.00
CA THR A 2 45.15 -52.60 92.13
C THR A 2 45.30 -54.10 91.78
N ASP A 3 45.84 -54.93 92.67
CA ASP A 3 46.32 -56.30 92.38
C ASP A 3 45.30 -57.45 92.37
N ARG A 4 44.19 -57.40 93.11
CA ARG A 4 43.18 -58.52 93.16
C ARG A 4 42.74 -59.02 91.77
N ASN A 5 42.74 -58.04 90.89
CA ASN A 5 42.57 -58.01 89.46
C ASN A 5 43.70 -58.69 88.65
N ARG A 6 44.52 -59.49 89.34
CA ARG A 6 45.60 -60.31 88.82
C ARG A 6 45.44 -61.78 89.27
N GLU A 7 44.60 -62.10 90.25
CA GLU A 7 44.27 -63.48 90.66
C GLU A 7 42.96 -63.97 90.06
N ASP A 8 41.97 -63.09 89.92
CA ASP A 8 40.82 -63.34 89.03
C ASP A 8 41.27 -63.31 87.55
N ILE A 9 42.38 -62.60 87.24
CA ILE A 9 43.26 -63.01 86.14
C ILE A 9 43.78 -64.41 86.45
N GLU A 10 44.66 -64.69 87.41
CA GLU A 10 45.35 -66.00 87.61
C GLU A 10 44.46 -67.27 87.81
N LEU A 11 43.13 -67.14 87.64
CA LEU A 11 42.13 -68.18 87.38
C LEU A 11 41.25 -68.07 86.07
N LEU A 12 41.45 -67.16 85.08
CA LEU A 12 40.73 -67.07 83.74
C LEU A 12 41.18 -67.28 82.17
N ALA A 13 42.21 -67.67 81.32
CA ALA A 13 43.63 -68.07 80.84
C ALA A 13 44.84 -69.03 81.38
N GLY A 14 44.68 -70.13 82.13
CA GLY A 14 45.52 -70.55 83.29
C GLY A 14 46.77 -71.42 83.13
N ARG A 15 47.21 -72.07 84.21
CA ARG A 15 48.45 -72.91 84.23
C ARG A 15 48.44 -74.12 85.20
N ARG A 16 47.33 -74.86 85.39
CA ARG A 16 47.24 -75.93 86.44
C ARG A 16 46.35 -77.15 86.17
N GLY A 17 46.91 -78.27 85.71
CA GLY A 17 46.26 -79.60 85.77
C GLY A 17 46.70 -80.57 84.66
N PRO A 18 46.22 -81.83 84.69
CA PRO A 18 46.51 -82.78 83.63
C PRO A 18 45.97 -82.25 82.32
N GLU A 19 46.70 -82.58 81.29
CA GLU A 19 46.42 -82.14 79.95
C GLU A 19 44.92 -82.39 79.59
N GLY A 20 44.28 -83.55 79.75
CA GLY A 20 43.06 -83.85 78.95
C GLY A 20 41.78 -83.05 79.25
N LYS A 21 41.66 -82.46 80.44
CA LYS A 21 40.37 -81.95 80.95
C LYS A 21 40.30 -80.44 80.87
N ARG A 22 40.52 -79.97 79.64
CA ARG A 22 41.07 -78.66 79.36
C ARG A 22 40.28 -77.96 78.22
N ALA A 23 39.09 -77.45 78.56
CA ALA A 23 38.31 -76.45 77.82
C ALA A 23 37.56 -75.49 78.79
N VAL A 24 37.36 -74.23 78.43
CA VAL A 24 36.89 -73.19 79.39
C VAL A 24 35.44 -73.43 79.82
N ARG A 25 35.16 -73.39 81.12
CA ARG A 25 33.79 -73.55 81.61
C ARG A 25 32.97 -72.32 81.23
N LEU A 26 31.87 -72.58 80.52
CA LEU A 26 30.92 -71.56 80.08
C LEU A 26 30.43 -70.68 81.25
N GLU A 27 30.26 -71.29 82.42
CA GLU A 27 29.91 -70.67 83.70
C GLU A 27 30.84 -69.49 84.07
N GLU A 28 32.15 -69.70 83.98
CA GLU A 28 33.20 -68.74 84.35
C GLU A 28 33.25 -67.58 83.34
N LEU A 29 33.04 -67.90 82.06
CA LEU A 29 32.98 -66.96 80.94
C LEU A 29 31.69 -66.09 81.00
N GLN A 30 30.58 -66.64 81.49
CA GLN A 30 29.35 -65.89 81.78
C GLN A 30 29.49 -64.93 82.96
N ALA A 31 30.11 -65.38 84.06
CA ALA A 31 30.37 -64.56 85.26
C ALA A 31 31.26 -63.34 84.96
N LEU A 32 32.00 -63.40 83.86
CA LEU A 32 32.87 -62.37 83.35
C LEU A 32 32.13 -61.34 82.49
N ALA A 33 31.34 -61.80 81.51
CA ALA A 33 30.52 -60.94 80.65
C ALA A 33 29.57 -60.04 81.47
N LYS A 34 29.00 -60.57 82.54
CA LYS A 34 28.11 -59.85 83.47
C LYS A 34 28.81 -58.67 84.18
N ARG A 35 30.13 -58.76 84.42
CA ARG A 35 30.91 -57.63 84.97
C ARG A 35 31.02 -56.50 83.93
N VAL A 36 31.26 -56.82 82.66
CA VAL A 36 31.35 -55.86 81.53
C VAL A 36 30.11 -54.96 81.49
N GLU A 37 28.93 -55.59 81.39
CA GLU A 37 27.64 -54.93 81.22
C GLU A 37 27.33 -53.92 82.34
N THR A 38 27.69 -54.29 83.57
CA THR A 38 27.47 -53.48 84.77
C THR A 38 28.19 -52.13 84.71
N THR A 39 29.40 -52.10 84.14
CA THR A 39 30.18 -50.85 83.98
C THR A 39 29.64 -49.95 82.89
N VAL A 40 29.23 -50.51 81.74
CA VAL A 40 28.71 -49.74 80.61
C VAL A 40 27.51 -48.89 81.03
N LYS A 41 26.63 -49.42 81.90
CA LYS A 41 25.47 -48.69 82.43
C LYS A 41 25.85 -47.42 83.22
N GLY A 42 26.93 -47.45 84.01
CA GLY A 42 27.38 -46.28 84.79
C GLY A 42 27.93 -45.12 83.95
N ILE A 43 28.43 -45.42 82.75
CA ILE A 43 29.02 -44.43 81.84
C ILE A 43 27.95 -43.46 81.32
N ASN A 44 26.82 -44.00 80.86
CA ASN A 44 25.74 -43.22 80.27
C ASN A 44 25.14 -42.19 81.25
N THR A 45 25.10 -42.53 82.55
CA THR A 45 24.62 -41.63 83.61
C THR A 45 25.55 -40.43 83.84
N LEU A 46 26.87 -40.61 83.72
CA LEU A 46 27.87 -39.54 83.92
C LEU A 46 27.89 -38.54 82.76
N VAL A 47 27.70 -39.02 81.53
CA VAL A 47 27.60 -38.18 80.32
C VAL A 47 26.42 -37.21 80.44
N ALA A 48 25.26 -37.69 80.91
CA ALA A 48 24.05 -36.88 81.09
C ALA A 48 24.18 -35.74 82.13
N GLN A 49 25.18 -35.78 83.01
CA GLN A 49 25.43 -34.76 84.03
C GLN A 49 26.60 -33.81 83.69
N GLN A 50 27.14 -33.89 82.46
CA GLN A 50 28.38 -33.21 82.04
C GLN A 50 29.59 -33.45 82.97
N LYS A 51 29.75 -34.69 83.49
CA LYS A 51 30.89 -35.09 84.35
C LYS A 51 31.73 -36.21 83.70
N ILE A 52 32.59 -35.83 82.77
CA ILE A 52 33.33 -36.75 81.89
C ILE A 52 34.34 -37.71 82.59
N PRO A 53 35.15 -37.33 83.61
CA PRO A 53 36.34 -38.12 83.97
C PRO A 53 36.12 -39.56 84.49
N GLN A 54 35.07 -39.80 85.28
CA GLN A 54 34.90 -41.07 86.02
C GLN A 54 34.59 -42.28 85.12
N VAL A 55 34.17 -42.02 83.87
CA VAL A 55 33.90 -43.02 82.83
C VAL A 55 35.10 -43.94 82.56
N ARG A 56 36.34 -43.44 82.69
CA ARG A 56 37.53 -44.11 82.13
C ARG A 56 38.07 -45.29 82.94
N GLU A 57 38.00 -45.30 84.27
CA GLU A 57 38.74 -46.30 85.08
C GLU A 57 37.99 -47.64 85.22
N ALA A 58 36.66 -47.64 85.28
CA ALA A 58 35.90 -48.89 85.37
C ALA A 58 36.02 -49.74 84.10
N ILE A 59 36.13 -49.09 82.93
CA ILE A 59 36.46 -49.72 81.64
C ILE A 59 37.75 -50.54 81.77
N ASN A 60 38.76 -50.03 82.46
CA ASN A 60 40.07 -50.68 82.56
C ASN A 60 40.03 -52.02 83.31
N GLN A 61 39.20 -52.16 84.36
CA GLN A 61 39.27 -53.38 85.20
C GLN A 61 38.61 -54.58 84.56
N ILE A 62 37.49 -54.38 83.88
CA ILE A 62 36.85 -55.43 83.10
C ILE A 62 37.78 -56.00 82.01
N ASN A 63 38.74 -55.23 81.52
CA ASN A 63 39.74 -55.73 80.58
C ASN A 63 40.74 -56.70 81.22
N ARG A 64 40.85 -56.74 82.55
CA ARG A 64 41.84 -57.54 83.25
C ARG A 64 41.39 -58.96 83.48
N ASP A 65 40.42 -59.27 84.33
CA ASP A 65 40.12 -60.64 84.85
C ASP A 65 39.73 -61.72 83.79
N ILE A 66 39.87 -61.45 82.50
CA ILE A 66 39.51 -62.29 81.35
C ILE A 66 40.61 -63.34 81.00
N TYR A 67 41.43 -63.78 81.98
CA TYR A 67 42.88 -63.85 81.68
C TYR A 67 43.80 -64.93 82.34
N THR A 68 43.40 -65.88 83.21
CA THR A 68 44.20 -67.13 83.56
C THR A 68 43.52 -68.53 84.09
N ALA A 69 42.54 -69.48 83.75
CA ALA A 69 41.59 -70.23 82.78
C ALA A 69 41.89 -70.71 81.34
N LYS A 70 41.35 -70.09 80.26
CA LYS A 70 41.69 -70.08 78.79
C LYS A 70 43.15 -70.34 78.29
N THR A 71 44.06 -70.86 79.13
CA THR A 71 45.40 -71.44 78.84
C THR A 71 45.82 -72.54 79.83
N PHE A 72 45.15 -72.71 81.00
CA PHE A 72 45.21 -73.96 81.76
C PHE A 72 44.39 -74.90 80.93
N VAL A 73 43.16 -74.50 80.65
CA VAL A 73 42.12 -75.40 80.24
C VAL A 73 42.22 -75.49 78.69
N MET A 74 43.44 -75.83 78.20
CA MET A 74 43.96 -75.83 76.82
C MET A 74 45.17 -76.81 76.47
N GLU A 75 45.22 -78.11 76.85
CA GLU A 75 46.25 -79.15 76.48
C GLU A 75 45.61 -80.60 76.38
N GLU A 76 46.31 -81.73 76.05
CA GLU A 76 45.93 -83.17 75.66
C GLU A 76 44.78 -83.36 74.66
N LEU A 77 43.80 -82.49 74.74
CA LEU A 77 43.31 -81.80 73.56
C LEU A 77 44.46 -81.45 72.58
N THR A 78 45.71 -81.31 73.07
CA THR A 78 47.01 -81.31 72.34
C THR A 78 47.61 -82.70 71.97
N GLN A 79 47.43 -83.77 72.77
CA GLN A 79 48.18 -85.05 72.66
C GLN A 79 47.34 -86.27 72.23
N ALA A 80 46.14 -86.50 72.76
CA ALA A 80 45.23 -87.52 72.22
C ALA A 80 44.83 -87.19 70.76
N SER A 81 44.81 -85.89 70.43
CA SER A 81 44.67 -85.37 69.08
C SER A 81 45.94 -85.50 68.21
N ALA A 82 46.99 -86.22 68.63
CA ALA A 82 48.25 -86.36 67.91
C ALA A 82 48.39 -87.65 67.09
N ILE A 83 47.91 -88.81 67.58
CA ILE A 83 47.95 -90.06 66.80
C ILE A 83 46.83 -90.10 65.76
N LEU A 84 45.62 -89.69 66.16
CA LEU A 84 44.52 -89.39 65.22
C LEU A 84 44.86 -88.26 64.24
N ARG A 85 45.98 -87.54 64.43
CA ARG A 85 46.53 -86.59 63.46
C ARG A 85 47.30 -87.31 62.34
N GLY A 86 47.97 -88.43 62.62
CA GLY A 86 48.87 -89.12 61.69
C GLY A 86 48.16 -89.93 60.62
N GLU A 87 47.29 -90.88 61.00
CA GLU A 87 46.49 -91.64 60.03
C GLU A 87 45.55 -90.72 59.23
N TYR A 88 45.05 -89.66 59.89
CA TYR A 88 44.34 -88.59 59.21
C TYR A 88 45.23 -87.85 58.22
N GLN A 89 46.47 -87.48 58.57
CA GLN A 89 47.44 -86.83 57.68
C GLN A 89 47.80 -87.67 56.45
N ASP A 90 47.96 -88.99 56.56
CA ASP A 90 48.28 -89.84 55.42
C ASP A 90 47.06 -90.02 54.48
N ALA A 91 45.87 -90.23 55.05
CA ALA A 91 44.63 -90.30 54.28
C ALA A 91 44.27 -88.95 53.62
N ASP A 92 44.41 -87.85 54.37
CA ASP A 92 44.28 -86.48 53.90
C ASP A 92 45.30 -86.19 52.79
N THR A 93 46.57 -86.61 52.92
CA THR A 93 47.58 -86.46 51.87
C THR A 93 47.20 -87.21 50.59
N ALA A 94 46.72 -88.46 50.70
CA ALA A 94 46.30 -89.24 49.53
C ALA A 94 45.03 -88.69 48.87
N ILE A 95 44.05 -88.26 49.67
CA ILE A 95 42.83 -87.60 49.18
C ILE A 95 43.18 -86.26 48.53
N ASN A 96 43.99 -85.43 49.18
CA ASN A 96 44.44 -84.14 48.64
C ASN A 96 45.24 -84.33 47.35
N ALA A 97 46.07 -85.37 47.22
CA ALA A 97 46.76 -85.66 45.96
C ALA A 97 45.79 -85.97 44.81
N ALA A 98 44.79 -86.83 45.04
CA ALA A 98 43.78 -87.16 44.04
C ALA A 98 42.86 -85.97 43.72
N VAL A 99 42.46 -85.21 44.74
CA VAL A 99 41.66 -83.98 44.61
C VAL A 99 42.44 -82.90 43.87
N LEU A 100 43.75 -82.74 44.10
CA LEU A 100 44.59 -81.81 43.34
C LEU A 100 44.71 -82.20 41.86
N THR A 101 44.81 -83.49 41.53
CA THR A 101 44.78 -83.93 40.12
C THR A 101 43.44 -83.61 39.46
N GLU A 102 42.32 -83.96 40.09
CA GLU A 102 40.97 -83.64 39.61
C GLU A 102 40.74 -82.12 39.48
N ILE A 103 41.28 -81.32 40.42
CA ILE A 103 41.25 -79.86 40.35
C ILE A 103 42.06 -79.35 39.15
N VAL A 104 43.27 -79.86 38.92
CA VAL A 104 44.12 -79.43 37.79
C VAL A 104 43.53 -79.84 36.44
N GLU A 105 42.94 -81.04 36.33
CA GLU A 105 42.27 -81.48 35.11
C GLU A 105 40.99 -80.66 34.83
N ARG A 106 40.18 -80.36 35.87
CA ARG A 106 39.03 -79.46 35.75
C ARG A 106 39.46 -78.03 35.44
N GLU A 107 40.45 -77.50 36.12
CA GLU A 107 40.95 -76.14 35.88
C GLU A 107 41.48 -76.02 34.44
N SER A 108 42.19 -77.03 33.92
CA SER A 108 42.61 -77.05 32.52
C SER A 108 41.43 -77.10 31.54
N ALA A 109 40.34 -77.80 31.87
CA ALA A 109 39.13 -77.86 31.05
C ALA A 109 38.31 -76.55 31.12
N ASP A 110 38.17 -75.97 32.30
CA ASP A 110 37.50 -74.68 32.54
C ASP A 110 38.28 -73.53 31.92
N GLN A 111 39.62 -73.54 31.97
CA GLN A 111 40.48 -72.58 31.26
C GLN A 111 40.34 -72.72 29.74
N ALA A 112 40.27 -73.93 29.20
CA ALA A 112 40.03 -74.15 27.77
C ALA A 112 38.65 -73.65 27.34
N LEU A 113 37.60 -73.98 28.09
CA LEU A 113 36.24 -73.51 27.84
C LEU A 113 36.10 -71.99 27.98
N ALA A 114 36.78 -71.37 28.96
CA ALA A 114 36.85 -69.92 29.09
C ALA A 114 37.58 -69.26 27.90
N GLY A 115 38.62 -69.93 27.37
CA GLY A 115 39.30 -69.54 26.13
C GLY A 115 38.36 -69.56 24.93
N ASP A 116 37.65 -70.66 24.71
CA ASP A 116 36.67 -70.80 23.63
C ASP A 116 35.53 -69.77 23.75
N ILE A 117 34.99 -69.56 24.96
CA ILE A 117 33.99 -68.51 25.24
C ILE A 117 34.55 -67.13 24.90
N SER A 118 35.79 -66.82 25.30
CA SER A 118 36.43 -65.55 24.98
C SER A 118 36.63 -65.35 23.47
N ILE A 119 36.97 -66.41 22.73
CA ILE A 119 37.08 -66.39 21.26
C ILE A 119 35.71 -66.16 20.61
N VAL A 120 34.67 -66.86 21.07
CA VAL A 120 33.29 -66.67 20.59
C VAL A 120 32.79 -65.26 20.88
N MET A 121 33.04 -64.71 22.07
CA MET A 121 32.68 -63.33 22.41
C MET A 121 33.46 -62.29 21.56
N ALA A 122 34.75 -62.52 21.31
CA ALA A 122 35.54 -61.64 20.44
C ALA A 122 35.00 -61.64 18.99
N ASN A 123 34.66 -62.83 18.46
CA ASN A 123 34.06 -62.97 17.14
C ASN A 123 32.65 -62.35 17.06
N LEU A 124 31.83 -62.50 18.11
CA LEU A 124 30.51 -61.88 18.21
C LEU A 124 30.62 -60.35 18.20
N ASN A 125 31.47 -59.77 19.06
CA ASN A 125 31.68 -58.32 19.14
C ASN A 125 32.21 -57.76 17.79
N ALA A 126 33.08 -58.48 17.10
CA ALA A 126 33.56 -58.11 15.77
C ALA A 126 32.45 -58.18 14.70
N ALA A 127 31.57 -59.17 14.77
CA ALA A 127 30.40 -59.27 13.90
C ALA A 127 29.38 -58.16 14.17
N GLU A 128 29.08 -57.84 15.43
CA GLU A 128 28.20 -56.73 15.82
C GLU A 128 28.76 -55.37 15.36
N ALA A 129 30.06 -55.13 15.52
CA ALA A 129 30.71 -53.93 15.00
C ALA A 129 30.62 -53.84 13.47
N SER A 130 30.81 -54.96 12.75
CA SER A 130 30.68 -55.02 11.29
C SER A 130 29.24 -54.79 10.84
N ILE A 131 28.25 -55.40 11.50
CA ILE A 131 26.82 -55.22 11.23
C ILE A 131 26.40 -53.77 11.50
N THR A 132 26.91 -53.15 12.56
CA THR A 132 26.66 -51.73 12.90
C THR A 132 27.24 -50.81 11.83
N ALA A 133 28.47 -51.06 11.37
CA ALA A 133 29.10 -50.30 10.30
C ALA A 133 28.36 -50.45 8.96
N ILE A 134 27.92 -51.67 8.61
CA ILE A 134 27.11 -51.94 7.41
C ILE A 134 25.74 -51.25 7.52
N SER A 135 25.08 -51.32 8.68
CA SER A 135 23.79 -50.65 8.92
C SER A 135 23.90 -49.13 8.78
N GLY A 136 24.94 -48.52 9.35
CA GLY A 136 25.25 -47.10 9.18
C GLY A 136 25.54 -46.73 7.72
N ALA A 137 26.30 -47.56 7.00
CA ALA A 137 26.57 -47.36 5.58
C ALA A 137 25.29 -47.48 4.71
N VAL A 138 24.41 -48.44 4.99
CA VAL A 138 23.11 -48.61 4.30
C VAL A 138 22.17 -47.45 4.59
N ALA A 139 22.07 -47.00 5.84
CA ALA A 139 21.30 -45.81 6.20
C ALA A 139 21.82 -44.54 5.49
N THR A 140 23.14 -44.39 5.42
CA THR A 140 23.82 -43.31 4.70
C THR A 140 23.54 -43.36 3.19
N LEU A 141 23.66 -44.54 2.57
CA LEU A 141 23.37 -44.75 1.14
C LEU A 141 21.90 -44.47 0.81
N ASN A 142 20.96 -44.92 1.64
CA ASN A 142 19.53 -44.64 1.46
C ASN A 142 19.22 -43.15 1.62
N SER A 143 19.88 -42.47 2.58
CA SER A 143 19.75 -41.02 2.77
C SER A 143 20.33 -40.21 1.60
N TYR A 144 21.41 -40.67 0.96
CA TYR A 144 22.01 -40.00 -0.20
C TYR A 144 21.26 -40.32 -1.50
N ALA A 145 20.69 -41.52 -1.65
CA ALA A 145 19.75 -41.83 -2.73
C ALA A 145 18.54 -40.89 -2.69
N ALA A 146 18.06 -40.56 -1.48
CA ALA A 146 17.01 -39.56 -1.24
C ALA A 146 17.49 -38.09 -1.27
N ALA A 147 18.71 -37.80 -1.75
CA ALA A 147 19.25 -36.43 -1.87
C ALA A 147 20.25 -36.29 -3.03
N THR A 148 19.92 -36.82 -4.22
CA THR A 148 20.83 -36.81 -5.37
C THR A 148 20.75 -35.49 -6.15
N TYR A 149 21.81 -34.68 -6.08
CA TYR A 149 22.02 -33.56 -7.00
C TYR A 149 23.32 -33.69 -7.80
N ALA A 150 23.17 -33.55 -9.11
CA ALA A 150 24.26 -33.68 -10.08
C ALA A 150 25.09 -32.39 -10.20
N LEU A 151 26.14 -32.46 -11.02
CA LEU A 151 27.00 -31.35 -11.45
C LEU A 151 26.94 -31.26 -12.99
N ARG A 152 27.48 -30.26 -13.73
CA ARG A 152 28.73 -29.48 -13.65
C ARG A 152 28.60 -28.34 -14.71
N ALA A 153 29.34 -27.22 -14.74
CA ALA A 153 30.56 -26.87 -14.03
C ALA A 153 30.72 -25.35 -13.76
N LYS A 154 30.96 -25.06 -12.47
CA LYS A 154 31.49 -23.87 -11.80
C LYS A 154 32.55 -23.02 -12.54
N ALA A 155 32.50 -21.70 -12.29
CA ALA A 155 33.33 -20.65 -12.89
C ALA A 155 34.85 -20.70 -12.61
N GLY A 156 35.61 -19.99 -13.46
CA GLY A 156 37.06 -19.77 -13.37
C GLY A 156 37.54 -18.36 -13.76
N GLY A 157 36.64 -17.36 -13.77
CA GLY A 157 36.94 -15.96 -14.11
C GLY A 157 35.97 -15.38 -15.15
N ALA A 158 35.46 -14.17 -14.90
CA ALA A 158 34.43 -13.45 -15.65
C ALA A 158 33.10 -14.22 -15.84
N VAL A 159 33.10 -15.31 -16.61
CA VAL A 159 31.89 -15.88 -17.21
C VAL A 159 31.77 -17.39 -16.93
N GLY A 160 30.58 -17.85 -16.56
CA GLY A 160 30.22 -19.26 -16.61
C GLY A 160 29.55 -19.78 -15.34
N GLU A 161 28.21 -19.71 -15.30
CA GLU A 161 27.42 -20.46 -14.34
C GLU A 161 26.24 -21.22 -14.98
N LEU A 162 26.01 -22.38 -14.38
CA LEU A 162 25.04 -23.41 -14.67
C LEU A 162 24.71 -24.01 -13.29
N GLU A 163 23.48 -23.84 -12.84
CA GLU A 163 23.10 -24.10 -11.44
C GLU A 163 22.18 -25.32 -11.36
N LEU A 164 22.63 -26.42 -10.76
CA LEU A 164 21.77 -27.59 -10.61
C LEU A 164 20.87 -27.42 -9.37
N VAL A 165 19.69 -28.02 -9.44
CA VAL A 165 18.61 -27.92 -8.46
C VAL A 165 19.09 -28.31 -7.05
N ALA A 166 18.39 -27.90 -6.00
CA ALA A 166 18.58 -28.40 -4.64
C ALA A 166 17.23 -28.62 -3.92
N ALA A 167 17.17 -29.66 -3.08
CA ALA A 167 16.07 -29.97 -2.14
C ALA A 167 16.58 -30.93 -1.04
N SER A 168 15.86 -31.01 0.08
CA SER A 168 16.12 -31.97 1.18
C SER A 168 15.53 -33.36 0.97
N ASP A 169 14.58 -33.48 0.05
CA ASP A 169 13.95 -34.70 -0.44
C ASP A 169 13.50 -34.40 -1.89
N PRO A 170 13.86 -35.21 -2.91
CA PRO A 170 13.43 -35.01 -4.29
C PRO A 170 11.92 -35.16 -4.51
N ILE A 171 11.15 -35.52 -3.47
CA ILE A 171 9.70 -35.67 -3.50
C ILE A 171 8.98 -34.52 -2.73
N ASN A 172 9.46 -34.12 -1.54
CA ASN A 172 8.75 -33.18 -0.64
C ASN A 172 9.62 -32.08 0.02
N GLY A 173 10.88 -31.89 -0.37
CA GLY A 173 11.68 -30.76 0.14
C GLY A 173 11.29 -29.43 -0.50
N ASP A 174 11.62 -28.30 0.14
CA ASP A 174 11.63 -27.00 -0.57
C ASP A 174 12.65 -27.05 -1.71
N VAL A 175 12.24 -26.69 -2.92
CA VAL A 175 13.04 -26.84 -4.14
C VAL A 175 13.37 -25.47 -4.74
N SER A 176 14.62 -25.29 -5.20
CA SER A 176 14.99 -24.16 -6.08
C SER A 176 15.98 -24.61 -7.15
N SER A 177 15.94 -23.93 -8.30
CA SER A 177 16.28 -24.54 -9.59
C SER A 177 16.91 -23.57 -10.62
N PHE A 178 17.21 -24.15 -11.79
CA PHE A 178 18.40 -23.91 -12.60
C PHE A 178 18.54 -22.52 -13.24
N ARG A 179 19.44 -21.69 -12.70
CA ARG A 179 20.01 -20.51 -13.37
C ARG A 179 21.09 -20.90 -14.38
N VAL A 180 21.17 -20.13 -15.46
CA VAL A 180 22.36 -19.97 -16.30
C VAL A 180 22.78 -18.52 -16.19
N SER A 181 24.06 -18.24 -15.94
CA SER A 181 24.58 -16.88 -15.89
C SER A 181 25.88 -16.77 -16.68
N ALA A 182 25.86 -15.95 -17.72
CA ALA A 182 27.01 -15.66 -18.57
C ALA A 182 26.78 -14.39 -19.38
N ASP A 183 27.84 -13.58 -19.53
CA ASP A 183 27.98 -12.46 -20.47
C ASP A 183 27.56 -12.84 -21.90
N GLN A 184 27.74 -14.11 -22.26
CA GLN A 184 27.35 -14.69 -23.55
C GLN A 184 26.69 -16.06 -23.33
N ILE A 185 25.36 -16.12 -23.48
CA ILE A 185 24.61 -17.38 -23.59
C ILE A 185 24.22 -17.55 -25.06
N LEU A 186 24.94 -18.40 -25.79
CA LEU A 186 24.55 -18.76 -27.15
C LEU A 186 23.38 -19.75 -27.12
N LEU A 187 22.22 -19.32 -27.62
CA LEU A 187 21.03 -20.14 -27.76
C LEU A 187 20.75 -20.32 -29.26
N ASP A 188 20.91 -21.54 -29.75
CA ASP A 188 20.60 -21.92 -31.14
C ASP A 188 19.16 -22.47 -31.22
N GLY A 189 18.45 -22.16 -32.31
CA GLY A 189 17.04 -22.50 -32.50
C GLY A 189 16.05 -21.68 -31.64
N SER A 190 14.91 -22.28 -31.32
CA SER A 190 13.76 -21.59 -30.71
C SER A 190 13.78 -21.59 -29.18
N VAL A 191 13.77 -20.41 -28.57
CA VAL A 191 13.73 -20.22 -27.10
C VAL A 191 12.31 -19.81 -26.67
N TYR A 192 11.71 -20.54 -25.73
CA TYR A 192 10.37 -20.25 -25.20
C TYR A 192 10.44 -19.75 -23.75
N ALA A 193 10.42 -18.43 -23.57
CA ALA A 193 10.38 -17.79 -22.26
C ALA A 193 8.96 -17.26 -21.94
N ARG A 194 8.40 -17.60 -20.77
CA ARG A 194 7.12 -17.02 -20.29
C ARG A 194 7.27 -15.57 -19.84
N MET A 195 8.43 -15.26 -19.28
CA MET A 195 8.83 -13.93 -18.81
C MET A 195 10.27 -13.73 -19.24
N MET A 196 10.57 -12.56 -19.76
CA MET A 196 11.93 -12.11 -20.09
C MET A 196 12.05 -10.69 -19.55
N SER A 197 13.15 -10.41 -18.85
CA SER A 197 13.54 -9.06 -18.45
C SER A 197 14.92 -8.78 -19.03
N ILE A 198 15.14 -7.54 -19.43
CA ILE A 198 16.35 -7.07 -20.11
C ILE A 198 16.70 -5.76 -19.41
N ASP A 199 17.69 -5.80 -18.53
CA ASP A 199 17.98 -4.70 -17.60
C ASP A 199 18.71 -3.53 -18.27
N GLU A 200 19.42 -3.80 -19.38
CA GLU A 200 20.16 -2.79 -20.15
C GLU A 200 19.65 -2.64 -21.61
N LEU A 201 20.15 -3.47 -22.54
CA LEU A 201 19.93 -3.27 -23.98
C LEU A 201 19.63 -4.59 -24.71
N LEU A 202 18.55 -4.59 -25.50
CA LEU A 202 18.29 -5.61 -26.51
C LEU A 202 18.95 -5.22 -27.83
N VAL A 203 20.00 -5.94 -28.23
CA VAL A 203 20.61 -5.80 -29.57
C VAL A 203 20.07 -6.89 -30.48
N ILE A 204 19.63 -6.51 -31.68
CA ILE A 204 19.14 -7.41 -32.73
C ILE A 204 19.98 -7.14 -33.98
N ASP A 205 21.05 -7.92 -34.16
CA ASP A 205 22.08 -7.66 -35.18
C ASP A 205 21.99 -8.57 -36.42
N ASP A 206 21.31 -9.71 -36.33
CA ASP A 206 21.09 -10.62 -37.46
C ASP A 206 20.31 -9.95 -38.61
N GLU A 207 20.65 -10.29 -39.87
CA GLU A 207 20.04 -9.71 -41.07
C GLU A 207 18.53 -9.99 -41.19
N THR A 208 18.00 -11.01 -40.51
CA THR A 208 16.58 -11.36 -40.45
C THR A 208 15.95 -11.11 -39.07
N GLY A 209 16.73 -10.64 -38.10
CA GLY A 209 16.32 -10.48 -36.72
C GLY A 209 15.26 -9.40 -36.51
N GLY A 210 14.28 -9.67 -35.65
CA GLY A 210 13.29 -8.69 -35.22
C GLY A 210 12.42 -9.13 -34.05
N PHE A 211 11.93 -8.15 -33.29
CA PHE A 211 10.86 -8.33 -32.31
C PHE A 211 9.51 -8.33 -33.04
N SER A 212 8.72 -9.38 -32.85
CA SER A 212 7.41 -9.55 -33.50
C SER A 212 6.31 -9.86 -32.48
N LEU A 213 5.19 -9.17 -32.64
CA LEU A 213 3.89 -9.50 -32.08
C LEU A 213 2.92 -9.67 -33.26
N GLY A 214 2.72 -10.90 -33.71
CA GLY A 214 1.76 -11.27 -34.76
C GLY A 214 2.16 -10.94 -36.21
N LYS A 215 3.22 -10.14 -36.44
CA LYS A 215 3.62 -9.66 -37.78
C LYS A 215 4.89 -10.33 -38.31
N THR A 216 4.90 -10.66 -39.59
CA THR A 216 6.06 -11.27 -40.27
C THR A 216 7.16 -10.29 -40.68
N SER A 217 6.84 -9.01 -40.90
CA SER A 217 7.80 -7.95 -41.26
C SER A 217 7.20 -6.55 -41.05
N ALA A 218 7.99 -5.49 -41.27
CA ALA A 218 7.49 -4.12 -41.31
C ALA A 218 6.62 -3.80 -42.55
N ASN A 219 6.43 -4.77 -43.45
CA ASN A 219 5.53 -4.70 -44.61
C ASN A 219 4.29 -5.61 -44.45
N ASP A 220 4.13 -6.28 -43.28
CA ASP A 220 2.97 -7.11 -42.98
C ASP A 220 1.78 -6.26 -42.50
N PHE A 221 1.00 -5.77 -43.46
CA PHE A 221 -0.25 -5.03 -43.17
C PHE A 221 -1.45 -5.95 -42.90
N LEU A 222 -1.35 -7.26 -43.18
CA LEU A 222 -2.48 -8.19 -43.08
C LEU A 222 -2.74 -8.60 -41.62
N SER A 223 -1.67 -8.95 -40.91
CA SER A 223 -1.72 -9.39 -39.51
C SER A 223 -1.91 -8.19 -38.56
N ASP A 224 -2.58 -8.37 -37.41
CA ASP A 224 -2.63 -7.36 -36.34
C ASP A 224 -1.34 -7.41 -35.50
N GLY A 225 -1.06 -6.35 -34.73
CA GLY A 225 0.06 -6.27 -33.78
C GLY A 225 1.20 -5.36 -34.24
N MET A 226 2.45 -5.79 -33.97
CA MET A 226 3.65 -4.95 -34.09
C MET A 226 4.88 -5.74 -34.60
N TYR A 227 5.76 -5.06 -35.33
CA TYR A 227 7.07 -5.54 -35.76
C TYR A 227 8.13 -4.44 -35.55
N ILE A 228 9.30 -4.80 -35.03
CA ILE A 228 10.49 -3.94 -34.93
C ILE A 228 11.75 -4.76 -35.24
N GLY A 229 12.45 -4.50 -36.34
CA GLY A 229 13.61 -5.31 -36.74
C GLY A 229 14.17 -5.01 -38.12
N ARG A 230 14.91 -5.98 -38.70
CA ARG A 230 15.39 -5.93 -40.08
C ARG A 230 14.28 -6.30 -41.06
N THR A 231 13.84 -5.35 -41.88
CA THR A 231 12.87 -5.61 -42.95
C THR A 231 13.57 -5.70 -44.30
N ALA A 232 13.09 -6.60 -45.17
CA ALA A 232 13.51 -6.62 -46.56
C ALA A 232 13.05 -5.35 -47.29
N LEU A 233 13.95 -4.77 -48.08
CA LEU A 233 13.73 -3.58 -48.91
C LEU A 233 13.37 -3.99 -50.34
N ALA A 234 12.46 -3.26 -50.98
CA ALA A 234 12.05 -3.51 -52.37
C ALA A 234 13.20 -3.36 -53.38
N GLY A 235 14.21 -2.55 -53.06
CA GLY A 235 15.46 -2.46 -53.85
C GLY A 235 16.39 -3.68 -53.79
N GLY A 236 16.15 -4.63 -52.90
CA GLY A 236 17.05 -5.76 -52.62
C GLY A 236 18.09 -5.42 -51.57
N GLY A 237 17.81 -5.77 -50.31
CA GLY A 237 18.64 -5.52 -49.14
C GLY A 237 17.82 -5.61 -47.86
N THR A 238 18.45 -5.38 -46.70
CA THR A 238 17.79 -5.34 -45.40
C THR A 238 18.02 -3.97 -44.73
N GLY A 239 16.95 -3.38 -44.22
CA GLY A 239 16.95 -2.07 -43.58
C GLY A 239 16.20 -2.08 -42.25
N PHE A 240 16.15 -0.95 -41.56
CA PHE A 240 15.32 -0.82 -40.36
C PHE A 240 13.83 -0.84 -40.75
N GLY A 241 13.03 -1.54 -39.96
CA GLY A 241 11.58 -1.62 -40.13
C GLY A 241 10.84 -1.64 -38.80
N PHE A 242 10.00 -0.63 -38.61
CA PHE A 242 8.96 -0.56 -37.58
C PHE A 242 7.58 -0.56 -38.24
N LEU A 243 6.65 -1.35 -37.72
CA LEU A 243 5.23 -1.30 -38.09
C LEU A 243 4.36 -1.67 -36.89
N SER A 244 3.40 -0.83 -36.53
CA SER A 244 2.30 -1.17 -35.61
C SER A 244 0.98 -0.83 -36.28
N GLY A 245 0.04 -1.78 -36.34
CA GLY A 245 -1.24 -1.60 -37.04
C GLY A 245 -1.80 -2.87 -37.68
N ARG A 246 -2.87 -2.72 -38.46
CA ARG A 246 -3.71 -3.82 -38.95
C ARG A 246 -4.49 -3.45 -40.22
N ILE A 247 -5.17 -4.42 -40.81
CA ILE A 247 -6.35 -4.16 -41.65
C ILE A 247 -7.61 -4.15 -40.78
N ARG A 248 -8.42 -3.10 -40.94
CA ARG A 248 -9.74 -2.95 -40.34
C ARG A 248 -10.75 -3.87 -41.04
N THR A 249 -11.91 -4.09 -40.41
CA THR A 249 -13.01 -4.89 -40.96
C THR A 249 -13.64 -4.33 -42.25
N ASP A 250 -13.33 -3.08 -42.62
CA ASP A 250 -13.71 -2.44 -43.89
C ASP A 250 -12.63 -2.57 -44.99
N GLY A 251 -11.53 -3.27 -44.72
CA GLY A 251 -10.41 -3.47 -45.64
C GLY A 251 -9.37 -2.35 -45.64
N LEU A 252 -9.56 -1.28 -44.87
CA LEU A 252 -8.59 -0.18 -44.79
C LEU A 252 -7.43 -0.52 -43.85
N GLN A 253 -6.21 -0.19 -44.27
CA GLN A 253 -5.00 -0.33 -43.46
C GLN A 253 -4.91 0.81 -42.43
N GLU A 254 -4.82 0.49 -41.15
CA GLU A 254 -4.71 1.42 -40.02
C GLU A 254 -3.37 1.18 -39.33
N TYR A 255 -2.39 2.07 -39.51
CA TYR A 255 -1.02 1.84 -39.02
C TYR A 255 -0.17 3.10 -38.80
N ILE A 256 0.91 2.89 -38.03
CA ILE A 256 2.13 3.70 -38.02
C ILE A 256 3.30 2.80 -38.48
N GLN A 257 4.05 3.26 -39.48
CA GLN A 257 5.19 2.55 -40.09
C GLN A 257 6.41 3.47 -40.11
N HIS A 258 7.61 2.91 -39.94
CA HIS A 258 8.86 3.59 -40.29
C HIS A 258 9.82 2.57 -40.94
N THR A 259 10.13 2.74 -42.22
CA THR A 259 11.20 2.00 -42.90
C THR A 259 12.12 2.95 -43.66
N ASP A 260 13.33 2.49 -44.00
CA ASP A 260 14.31 3.27 -44.77
C ASP A 260 13.79 3.69 -46.16
N GLU A 261 12.85 2.95 -46.75
CA GLU A 261 12.22 3.27 -48.04
C GLU A 261 11.01 4.22 -47.89
N THR A 262 10.32 4.20 -46.76
CA THR A 262 9.04 4.91 -46.59
C THR A 262 9.10 6.15 -45.70
N GLY A 263 10.14 6.27 -44.87
CA GLY A 263 10.19 7.22 -43.77
C GLY A 263 9.09 6.94 -42.74
N LEU A 264 8.84 7.89 -41.83
CA LEU A 264 7.70 7.80 -40.92
C LEU A 264 6.38 8.03 -41.69
N LYS A 265 5.51 7.03 -41.70
CA LYS A 265 4.14 7.09 -42.23
C LYS A 265 3.11 6.78 -41.15
N ILE A 266 2.00 7.51 -41.19
CA ILE A 266 0.80 7.24 -40.39
C ILE A 266 -0.37 7.19 -41.38
N ALA A 267 -1.13 6.09 -41.38
CA ALA A 267 -2.19 5.83 -42.35
C ALA A 267 -3.51 5.46 -41.64
N ASN A 268 -4.58 6.17 -42.01
CA ASN A 268 -5.95 6.01 -41.48
C ASN A 268 -6.05 5.97 -39.93
N ALA A 269 -5.11 6.61 -39.23
CA ALA A 269 -5.12 6.67 -37.78
C ALA A 269 -6.33 7.51 -37.29
N ASN A 270 -7.05 6.97 -36.31
CA ASN A 270 -8.15 7.66 -35.66
C ASN A 270 -7.63 8.68 -34.64
N PHE A 271 -7.35 9.91 -35.10
CA PHE A 271 -7.01 11.02 -34.22
C PHE A 271 -8.27 11.46 -33.44
N LEU A 272 -8.13 11.63 -32.13
CA LEU A 272 -9.20 12.00 -31.22
C LEU A 272 -8.75 13.18 -30.35
N ILE A 273 -9.69 14.06 -30.01
CA ILE A 273 -9.53 15.09 -28.97
C ILE A 273 -10.61 14.94 -27.92
N GLU A 274 -10.25 15.16 -26.66
CA GLU A 274 -11.22 15.28 -25.58
C GLU A 274 -11.96 16.61 -25.73
N GLY A 275 -13.24 16.54 -26.13
CA GLY A 275 -14.03 17.70 -26.53
C GLY A 275 -15.41 17.68 -25.88
N GLY A 276 -15.68 18.66 -25.02
CA GLY A 276 -16.94 18.76 -24.28
C GLY A 276 -17.63 20.11 -24.46
N ALA A 277 -18.89 20.08 -24.87
CA ALA A 277 -19.72 21.29 -24.96
C ALA A 277 -20.30 21.62 -23.58
N GLY A 278 -19.73 22.64 -22.93
CA GLY A 278 -20.15 23.09 -21.60
C GLY A 278 -21.66 23.42 -21.54
N THR A 279 -22.39 22.75 -20.65
CA THR A 279 -23.82 23.02 -20.40
C THR A 279 -23.97 23.96 -19.22
N MET A 280 -24.51 25.16 -19.46
CA MET A 280 -24.61 26.20 -18.43
C MET A 280 -25.98 26.23 -17.75
N VAL A 281 -25.98 26.21 -16.42
CA VAL A 281 -27.15 26.37 -15.55
C VAL A 281 -26.96 27.63 -14.70
N THR A 282 -27.97 28.49 -14.63
CA THR A 282 -27.96 29.71 -13.81
C THR A 282 -28.89 29.55 -12.61
N SER A 283 -28.40 29.85 -11.41
CA SER A 283 -29.21 29.99 -10.19
C SER A 283 -29.14 31.40 -9.61
N THR A 284 -30.26 31.85 -9.07
CA THR A 284 -30.45 33.10 -8.29
C THR A 284 -31.07 32.82 -6.92
N SER A 285 -31.12 31.56 -6.50
CA SER A 285 -31.57 31.11 -5.18
C SER A 285 -30.72 29.95 -4.66
N ASN A 286 -30.82 29.65 -3.36
CA ASN A 286 -30.16 28.49 -2.78
C ASN A 286 -30.75 27.19 -3.37
N THR A 287 -29.89 26.28 -3.82
CA THR A 287 -30.30 25.00 -4.40
C THR A 287 -29.18 23.96 -4.34
N SER A 288 -29.52 22.69 -4.48
CA SER A 288 -28.58 21.62 -4.83
C SER A 288 -28.71 21.29 -6.32
N TYR A 289 -27.64 20.81 -6.91
CA TYR A 289 -27.58 20.38 -8.30
C TYR A 289 -26.74 19.11 -8.41
N SER A 290 -27.43 17.98 -8.57
CA SER A 290 -26.82 16.69 -8.91
C SER A 290 -26.16 16.81 -10.27
N LEU A 291 -24.88 16.44 -10.39
CA LEU A 291 -24.22 16.44 -11.69
C LEU A 291 -24.81 15.35 -12.61
N PRO A 292 -25.01 15.61 -13.90
CA PRO A 292 -25.36 14.57 -14.86
C PRO A 292 -24.29 13.45 -14.88
N PRO A 293 -24.68 12.16 -14.97
CA PRO A 293 -23.73 11.06 -15.08
C PRO A 293 -22.70 11.29 -16.20
N GLY A 294 -21.43 10.98 -15.92
CA GLY A 294 -20.33 11.24 -16.85
C GLY A 294 -19.85 12.69 -16.93
N THR A 295 -20.37 13.62 -16.11
CA THR A 295 -19.73 14.94 -15.94
C THR A 295 -18.32 14.74 -15.40
N GLN A 296 -17.31 15.27 -16.11
CA GLN A 296 -15.91 15.12 -15.76
C GLN A 296 -15.33 16.41 -15.17
N LYS A 297 -15.78 17.58 -15.62
CA LYS A 297 -15.36 18.87 -15.05
C LYS A 297 -16.53 19.83 -14.84
N VAL A 298 -16.33 20.78 -13.94
CA VAL A 298 -17.27 21.88 -13.67
C VAL A 298 -16.53 23.21 -13.55
N SER A 299 -17.13 24.30 -14.04
CA SER A 299 -16.62 25.65 -13.80
C SER A 299 -17.73 26.60 -13.37
N PHE A 300 -17.39 27.64 -12.62
CA PHE A 300 -18.35 28.50 -11.95
C PHE A 300 -18.06 29.98 -12.22
N GLN A 301 -19.12 30.74 -12.48
CA GLN A 301 -19.12 32.21 -12.37
C GLN A 301 -20.06 32.58 -11.20
N LEU A 302 -19.49 33.00 -10.08
CA LEU A 302 -20.21 33.44 -8.89
C LEU A 302 -20.22 34.96 -8.82
N CYS A 303 -21.32 35.54 -8.34
CA CYS A 303 -21.38 36.93 -7.89
C CYS A 303 -22.16 36.99 -6.57
N GLY A 304 -21.66 37.72 -5.58
CA GLY A 304 -22.35 37.93 -4.31
C GLY A 304 -23.65 38.74 -4.46
N GLY A 305 -24.46 38.84 -3.40
CA GLY A 305 -25.55 39.81 -3.34
C GLY A 305 -25.00 41.23 -3.22
N GLY A 306 -25.64 42.22 -3.84
CA GLY A 306 -25.20 43.63 -3.78
C GLY A 306 -25.64 44.31 -2.49
N ALA A 307 -24.94 45.37 -2.09
CA ALA A 307 -25.35 46.15 -0.91
C ALA A 307 -26.64 46.96 -1.17
N GLY A 308 -27.37 47.22 -0.09
CA GLY A 308 -28.46 48.18 -0.10
C GLY A 308 -27.96 49.60 -0.33
N GLY A 309 -28.76 50.41 -1.03
CA GLY A 309 -28.53 51.85 -1.17
C GLY A 309 -28.65 52.59 0.16
N ASN A 310 -28.00 53.75 0.23
CA ASN A 310 -28.08 54.60 1.42
C ASN A 310 -29.41 55.35 1.48
N GLY A 311 -30.00 55.38 2.67
CA GLY A 311 -31.14 56.24 2.99
C GLY A 311 -30.68 57.63 3.41
N TYR A 312 -31.50 58.65 3.14
CA TYR A 312 -31.23 60.03 3.53
C TYR A 312 -32.28 60.55 4.50
N ASN A 313 -31.83 61.03 5.65
CA ASN A 313 -32.67 61.76 6.59
C ASN A 313 -32.39 63.27 6.57
N ASN A 314 -33.34 64.06 7.05
CA ASN A 314 -33.26 65.53 7.08
C ASN A 314 -32.20 66.09 8.07
N GLN A 315 -31.46 65.23 8.77
CA GLN A 315 -30.40 65.61 9.73
C GLN A 315 -28.98 65.41 9.17
N ILE A 316 -28.83 65.30 7.83
CA ILE A 316 -27.54 65.22 7.11
C ILE A 316 -26.78 63.90 7.43
N GLN A 317 -27.41 62.94 8.11
CA GLN A 317 -26.80 61.65 8.44
C GLN A 317 -27.13 60.60 7.37
N PHE A 318 -26.16 60.31 6.50
CA PHE A 318 -26.24 59.17 5.58
C PHE A 318 -26.33 57.86 6.36
N ARG A 319 -27.49 57.20 6.29
CA ARG A 319 -27.66 55.87 6.87
C ARG A 319 -27.32 54.82 5.82
N GLN A 320 -26.22 54.10 6.06
CA GLN A 320 -25.74 53.05 5.16
C GLN A 320 -26.77 51.93 5.00
N GLY A 321 -26.93 51.42 3.79
CA GLY A 321 -27.66 50.18 3.57
C GLY A 321 -26.94 48.98 4.21
N SER A 322 -27.61 47.83 4.29
CA SER A 322 -26.95 46.59 4.70
C SER A 322 -25.99 46.10 3.61
N PRO A 323 -24.85 45.47 3.96
CA PRO A 323 -24.05 44.72 2.99
C PRO A 323 -24.89 43.60 2.38
N GLY A 324 -24.53 43.19 1.17
CA GLY A 324 -25.10 41.98 0.57
C GLY A 324 -24.46 40.71 1.15
N GLY A 325 -25.17 39.59 1.04
CA GLY A 325 -24.63 38.28 1.41
C GLY A 325 -23.57 37.80 0.42
N ALA A 326 -22.61 37.02 0.88
CA ALA A 326 -21.71 36.30 0.00
C ALA A 326 -22.44 35.13 -0.70
N SER A 327 -22.14 34.90 -1.98
CA SER A 327 -22.56 33.69 -2.69
C SER A 327 -21.49 32.61 -2.56
N LYS A 328 -21.89 31.36 -2.39
CA LYS A 328 -20.98 30.20 -2.32
C LYS A 328 -21.38 29.10 -3.27
N VAL A 329 -20.37 28.35 -3.69
CA VAL A 329 -20.52 27.04 -4.35
C VAL A 329 -19.69 26.04 -3.58
N LYS A 330 -20.27 24.87 -3.30
CA LYS A 330 -19.63 23.75 -2.61
C LYS A 330 -19.79 22.48 -3.46
N ILE A 331 -18.70 21.75 -3.70
CA ILE A 331 -18.76 20.40 -4.28
C ILE A 331 -18.65 19.39 -3.14
N TYR A 332 -19.57 18.43 -3.13
CA TYR A 332 -19.55 17.28 -2.24
C TYR A 332 -19.36 15.98 -3.04
N ASP A 333 -18.71 14.99 -2.43
CA ASP A 333 -18.78 13.58 -2.83
C ASP A 333 -19.58 12.84 -1.75
N GLY A 334 -20.82 12.49 -2.06
CA GLY A 334 -21.84 12.09 -1.09
C GLY A 334 -22.02 13.15 0.01
N ALA A 335 -21.55 12.85 1.22
CA ALA A 335 -21.60 13.75 2.38
C ALA A 335 -20.29 14.56 2.61
N THR A 336 -19.22 14.28 1.87
CA THR A 336 -17.89 14.85 2.11
C THR A 336 -17.70 16.14 1.31
N LEU A 337 -17.45 17.27 1.97
CA LEU A 337 -17.10 18.52 1.28
C LEU A 337 -15.70 18.40 0.65
N ILE A 338 -15.63 18.54 -0.68
CA ILE A 338 -14.39 18.45 -1.46
C ILE A 338 -13.79 19.83 -1.69
N GLN A 339 -14.60 20.81 -2.11
CA GLN A 339 -14.13 22.15 -2.46
C GLN A 339 -15.22 23.20 -2.21
N GLU A 340 -14.84 24.41 -1.77
CA GLU A 340 -15.71 25.58 -1.70
C GLU A 340 -15.12 26.76 -2.48
N TRP A 341 -15.97 27.55 -3.15
CA TRP A 341 -15.65 28.89 -3.61
C TRP A 341 -16.64 29.90 -3.03
N THR A 342 -16.15 31.08 -2.66
CA THR A 342 -16.97 32.18 -2.12
C THR A 342 -16.75 33.45 -2.95
N ALA A 343 -17.84 34.11 -3.33
CA ALA A 343 -17.86 35.45 -3.91
C ALA A 343 -18.48 36.42 -2.91
N SER A 344 -17.69 37.40 -2.45
CA SER A 344 -18.10 38.36 -1.41
C SER A 344 -19.29 39.22 -1.87
N GLY A 345 -20.23 39.45 -0.95
CA GLY A 345 -21.30 40.42 -1.17
C GLY A 345 -20.79 41.85 -1.25
N GLY A 346 -21.58 42.73 -1.85
CA GLY A 346 -21.28 44.15 -1.95
C GLY A 346 -21.22 44.83 -0.59
N THR A 347 -20.33 45.81 -0.44
CA THR A 347 -20.22 46.66 0.75
C THR A 347 -21.05 47.93 0.58
N PRO A 348 -21.73 48.44 1.62
CA PRO A 348 -22.42 49.72 1.54
C PRO A 348 -21.40 50.86 1.44
N SER A 349 -21.61 51.80 0.51
CA SER A 349 -20.67 52.90 0.34
C SER A 349 -20.88 53.97 1.43
N ALA A 350 -19.85 54.23 2.22
CA ALA A 350 -19.88 55.28 3.25
C ALA A 350 -19.87 56.72 2.70
N SER A 351 -19.49 56.92 1.44
CA SER A 351 -19.11 58.25 0.91
C SER A 351 -19.59 58.47 -0.54
N PRO A 352 -20.02 59.69 -0.92
CA PRO A 352 -20.40 60.02 -2.30
C PRO A 352 -19.20 60.07 -3.25
N SER A 353 -18.83 58.88 -3.77
CA SER A 353 -18.01 58.75 -4.96
C SER A 353 -18.88 58.79 -6.21
N TRP A 354 -18.68 59.81 -7.06
CA TRP A 354 -19.32 59.90 -8.38
C TRP A 354 -18.70 58.98 -9.44
N ASN A 355 -17.58 58.31 -9.13
CA ASN A 355 -16.79 57.54 -10.09
C ASN A 355 -17.03 56.03 -9.93
N GLY A 356 -18.26 55.57 -10.14
CA GLY A 356 -18.53 54.16 -10.38
C GLY A 356 -18.00 53.77 -11.77
N GLN A 357 -17.06 52.82 -11.85
CA GLN A 357 -16.59 52.30 -13.13
C GLN A 357 -17.48 51.15 -13.61
N ASP A 358 -18.11 51.32 -14.77
CA ASP A 358 -18.91 50.28 -15.43
C ASP A 358 -18.02 49.10 -15.85
N LEU A 359 -18.09 48.00 -15.10
CA LEU A 359 -17.73 46.68 -15.59
C LEU A 359 -18.98 46.06 -16.25
N PRO A 360 -18.93 45.59 -17.51
CA PRO A 360 -20.09 44.99 -18.20
C PRO A 360 -20.21 43.46 -17.99
N GLY A 361 -21.43 42.89 -18.03
CA GLY A 361 -21.68 41.46 -18.25
C GLY A 361 -22.35 40.58 -17.15
N PHE A 362 -22.62 41.09 -15.94
CA PHE A 362 -23.07 40.30 -14.77
C PHE A 362 -24.28 40.90 -14.04
N GLY A 363 -25.48 40.68 -14.58
CA GLY A 363 -26.75 40.98 -13.90
C GLY A 363 -27.15 42.47 -13.94
N ALA A 364 -28.37 42.75 -13.49
CA ALA A 364 -28.87 44.11 -13.33
C ALA A 364 -28.55 44.65 -11.92
N GLY A 365 -28.37 45.96 -11.80
CA GLY A 365 -28.34 46.62 -10.49
C GLY A 365 -29.72 46.60 -9.81
N GLY A 366 -29.74 46.91 -8.52
CA GLY A 366 -30.96 47.04 -7.72
C GLY A 366 -31.82 48.22 -8.17
N ALA A 367 -33.14 48.09 -8.04
CA ALA A 367 -34.09 49.11 -8.49
C ALA A 367 -33.96 50.41 -7.68
N ALA A 368 -33.93 51.55 -8.38
CA ALA A 368 -33.90 52.88 -7.78
C ALA A 368 -35.06 53.11 -6.80
N GLY A 369 -34.77 53.73 -5.66
CA GLY A 369 -35.77 53.98 -4.61
C GLY A 369 -36.72 55.09 -5.01
N ILE A 370 -37.99 54.76 -5.30
CA ILE A 370 -39.04 55.75 -5.58
C ILE A 370 -39.46 56.43 -4.29
N SER A 371 -39.11 57.70 -4.13
CA SER A 371 -39.66 58.57 -3.09
C SER A 371 -40.99 59.15 -3.54
N ASP A 372 -42.11 58.70 -2.96
CA ASP A 372 -43.45 59.27 -3.17
C ASP A 372 -43.59 60.62 -2.42
N ALA A 373 -42.84 61.62 -2.88
CA ALA A 373 -42.84 62.95 -2.30
C ALA A 373 -44.16 63.66 -2.66
N LYS A 374 -45.11 63.69 -1.71
CA LYS A 374 -46.37 64.42 -1.79
C LYS A 374 -46.16 65.95 -1.78
N VAL A 375 -45.61 66.48 -2.87
CA VAL A 375 -45.58 67.91 -3.16
C VAL A 375 -46.96 68.35 -3.63
N SER A 376 -47.54 69.35 -2.99
CA SER A 376 -48.89 69.85 -3.25
C SER A 376 -49.04 70.49 -4.63
N ASP A 377 -50.06 70.05 -5.36
CA ASP A 377 -50.86 70.78 -6.36
C ASP A 377 -50.13 71.59 -7.45
N THR A 378 -48.88 71.23 -7.77
CA THR A 378 -48.21 71.65 -9.01
C THR A 378 -47.84 70.40 -9.82
N PRO A 379 -48.20 70.32 -11.12
CA PRO A 379 -48.01 69.12 -11.91
C PRO A 379 -46.51 68.81 -12.04
N PRO A 380 -46.02 67.70 -11.47
CA PRO A 380 -44.59 67.43 -11.48
C PRO A 380 -44.14 67.10 -12.89
N ALA A 381 -43.11 67.80 -13.37
CA ALA A 381 -42.29 67.29 -14.46
C ALA A 381 -41.74 65.94 -13.99
N ARG A 382 -42.30 64.84 -14.53
CA ARG A 382 -41.85 63.49 -14.21
C ARG A 382 -40.41 63.35 -14.69
N GLY A 383 -39.47 63.46 -13.76
CA GLY A 383 -38.07 63.12 -14.00
C GLY A 383 -38.03 61.73 -14.63
N VAL A 384 -37.23 61.59 -15.69
CA VAL A 384 -37.17 60.36 -16.51
C VAL A 384 -37.06 59.15 -15.59
N ASN A 385 -37.91 58.13 -15.81
CA ASN A 385 -37.95 56.90 -15.03
C ASN A 385 -36.52 56.47 -14.66
N GLY A 386 -36.26 56.25 -13.37
CA GLY A 386 -34.91 56.07 -12.83
C GLY A 386 -34.10 55.13 -13.70
N GLN A 387 -32.98 55.64 -14.23
CA GLN A 387 -32.19 54.93 -15.23
C GLN A 387 -31.87 53.52 -14.71
N ASN A 388 -32.17 52.51 -15.54
CA ASN A 388 -31.94 51.10 -15.20
C ASN A 388 -30.53 50.96 -14.65
N ALA A 389 -30.39 50.45 -13.42
CA ALA A 389 -29.15 50.53 -12.68
C ALA A 389 -27.99 49.83 -13.42
N THR A 390 -27.16 50.65 -14.07
CA THR A 390 -25.95 50.24 -14.79
C THR A 390 -24.87 49.92 -13.75
N GLY A 391 -24.71 48.64 -13.49
CA GLY A 391 -23.77 48.14 -12.50
C GLY A 391 -23.88 46.63 -12.39
N ASN A 392 -22.88 45.93 -12.89
CA ASN A 392 -22.70 44.50 -12.65
C ASN A 392 -22.80 44.21 -11.15
N GLY A 393 -23.50 43.14 -10.79
CA GLY A 393 -23.60 42.71 -9.39
C GLY A 393 -24.38 43.70 -8.53
N ALA A 394 -25.67 43.86 -8.84
CA ALA A 394 -26.66 44.17 -7.81
C ALA A 394 -26.53 45.53 -7.09
N GLY A 395 -25.84 46.51 -7.69
CA GLY A 395 -25.59 47.82 -7.09
C GLY A 395 -26.87 48.50 -6.60
N GLY A 396 -26.90 48.94 -5.35
CA GLY A 396 -28.14 49.34 -4.68
C GLY A 396 -28.83 50.55 -5.33
N GLY A 397 -30.14 50.63 -5.22
CA GLY A 397 -30.90 51.71 -5.88
C GLY A 397 -30.62 53.10 -5.29
N SER A 398 -30.16 54.03 -6.12
CA SER A 398 -30.08 55.46 -5.78
C SER A 398 -31.48 56.05 -5.51
N SER A 399 -31.58 57.00 -4.58
CA SER A 399 -32.77 57.83 -4.39
C SER A 399 -32.50 59.28 -4.84
N SER A 400 -33.53 59.95 -5.36
CA SER A 400 -33.44 61.31 -5.92
C SER A 400 -34.39 62.25 -5.17
N THR A 401 -33.96 62.79 -4.03
CA THR A 401 -34.72 63.75 -3.24
C THR A 401 -34.54 65.18 -3.76
N ARG A 402 -35.62 65.80 -4.25
CA ARG A 402 -35.69 67.28 -4.27
C ARG A 402 -35.78 67.75 -2.82
N ALA A 403 -34.84 68.60 -2.39
CA ALA A 403 -34.94 69.27 -1.09
C ALA A 403 -36.14 70.23 -1.10
N PRO A 404 -37.10 70.10 -0.17
CA PRO A 404 -38.26 70.99 -0.13
C PRO A 404 -37.83 72.41 0.26
N GLY A 405 -38.14 73.39 -0.59
CA GLY A 405 -37.92 74.82 -0.33
C GLY A 405 -36.68 75.44 -0.99
N THR A 406 -35.73 74.66 -1.51
CA THR A 406 -34.57 75.20 -2.26
C THR A 406 -34.65 74.82 -3.73
N GLY A 407 -34.58 75.80 -4.64
CA GLY A 407 -34.71 75.58 -6.09
C GLY A 407 -33.56 74.81 -6.77
N THR A 408 -32.53 74.45 -6.03
CA THR A 408 -31.40 73.61 -6.47
C THR A 408 -31.81 72.15 -6.66
N GLY A 409 -31.26 71.50 -7.70
CA GLY A 409 -31.50 70.08 -7.96
C GLY A 409 -31.07 69.17 -6.80
N GLY A 410 -31.79 68.06 -6.63
CA GLY A 410 -31.49 67.08 -5.59
C GLY A 410 -30.12 66.43 -5.77
N THR A 411 -29.34 66.33 -4.69
CA THR A 411 -28.11 65.52 -4.68
C THR A 411 -28.49 64.04 -4.77
N PRO A 412 -28.04 63.29 -5.79
CA PRO A 412 -28.33 61.85 -5.88
C PRO A 412 -27.71 61.10 -4.71
N THR A 413 -28.45 60.18 -4.07
CA THR A 413 -27.88 59.29 -3.05
C THR A 413 -27.17 58.11 -3.71
N ASN A 414 -26.07 57.67 -3.10
CA ASN A 414 -25.29 56.56 -3.62
C ASN A 414 -26.08 55.25 -3.61
N GLY A 415 -25.86 54.45 -4.65
CA GLY A 415 -26.12 53.03 -4.58
C GLY A 415 -25.21 52.32 -3.58
N GLY A 416 -25.64 51.14 -3.12
CA GLY A 416 -24.77 50.20 -2.43
C GLY A 416 -23.73 49.64 -3.40
N GLY A 417 -22.54 49.31 -2.91
CA GLY A 417 -21.46 48.79 -3.74
C GLY A 417 -21.83 47.48 -4.44
N ALA A 418 -21.27 47.32 -5.64
CA ALA A 418 -21.35 46.08 -6.40
C ALA A 418 -20.73 44.90 -5.63
N ALA A 419 -21.24 43.70 -5.87
CA ALA A 419 -20.67 42.48 -5.31
C ALA A 419 -19.40 42.02 -6.05
N GLN A 420 -18.60 41.19 -5.39
CA GLN A 420 -17.43 40.56 -6.01
C GLN A 420 -17.90 39.53 -7.05
N ALA A 421 -17.38 39.61 -8.27
CA ALA A 421 -17.46 38.53 -9.24
C ALA A 421 -16.25 37.60 -9.09
N VAL A 422 -16.48 36.28 -9.14
CA VAL A 422 -15.45 35.24 -9.08
C VAL A 422 -15.71 34.25 -10.22
N THR A 423 -14.75 34.11 -11.13
CA THR A 423 -14.74 33.03 -12.12
C THR A 423 -13.70 32.00 -11.71
N THR A 424 -14.07 30.73 -11.69
CA THR A 424 -13.15 29.62 -11.41
C THR A 424 -12.55 29.07 -12.70
N SER A 425 -11.40 28.41 -12.61
CA SER A 425 -10.98 27.45 -13.63
C SER A 425 -11.92 26.24 -13.62
N ASP A 426 -11.80 25.39 -14.64
CA ASP A 426 -12.40 24.05 -14.63
C ASP A 426 -11.83 23.25 -13.43
N PHE A 427 -12.73 22.59 -12.68
CA PHE A 427 -12.42 21.71 -11.57
C PHE A 427 -12.82 20.28 -11.94
N ASP A 428 -11.92 19.32 -11.71
CA ASP A 428 -12.12 17.92 -12.07
C ASP A 428 -12.97 17.18 -11.02
N VAL A 429 -14.00 16.50 -11.51
CA VAL A 429 -14.94 15.68 -10.71
C VAL A 429 -15.00 14.23 -11.21
N SER A 430 -14.21 13.86 -12.22
CA SER A 430 -14.27 12.55 -12.88
C SER A 430 -13.89 11.37 -11.97
N GLY A 431 -13.14 11.64 -10.89
CA GLY A 431 -12.78 10.66 -9.86
C GLY A 431 -13.68 10.63 -8.63
N LEU A 432 -14.76 11.41 -8.59
CA LEU A 432 -15.70 11.45 -7.45
C LEU A 432 -16.83 10.43 -7.62
N SER A 433 -17.31 9.86 -6.51
CA SER A 433 -18.24 8.72 -6.54
C SER A 433 -19.73 9.09 -6.63
N ASP A 434 -20.14 10.16 -5.93
CA ASP A 434 -21.49 10.72 -5.89
C ASP A 434 -21.41 12.27 -5.87
N PRO A 435 -20.97 12.91 -6.98
CA PRO A 435 -20.67 14.34 -6.98
C PRO A 435 -21.91 15.23 -7.06
N ASN A 436 -22.14 16.03 -6.02
CA ASN A 436 -23.26 16.98 -5.92
C ASN A 436 -22.76 18.41 -5.66
N VAL A 437 -23.36 19.40 -6.33
CA VAL A 437 -23.05 20.82 -6.15
C VAL A 437 -24.12 21.47 -5.26
N VAL A 438 -23.71 22.11 -4.17
CA VAL A 438 -24.59 22.97 -3.37
C VAL A 438 -24.28 24.43 -3.68
N ILE A 439 -25.32 25.18 -4.04
CA ILE A 439 -25.26 26.59 -4.40
C ILE A 439 -25.97 27.39 -3.31
N GLU A 440 -25.26 28.32 -2.68
CA GLU A 440 -25.80 29.29 -1.72
C GLU A 440 -25.71 30.68 -2.36
N VAL A 441 -26.85 31.31 -2.63
CA VAL A 441 -26.89 32.64 -3.28
C VAL A 441 -26.93 33.73 -2.22
N GLY A 442 -25.99 34.67 -2.32
CA GLY A 442 -25.89 35.81 -1.43
C GLY A 442 -27.16 36.66 -1.45
N ALA A 443 -27.78 36.86 -0.28
CA ALA A 443 -28.97 37.66 -0.15
C ALA A 443 -28.73 39.13 -0.55
N ALA A 444 -29.76 39.79 -1.09
CA ALA A 444 -29.74 41.23 -1.33
C ALA A 444 -29.50 42.01 -0.03
N GLY A 445 -28.59 42.97 -0.06
CA GLY A 445 -28.47 43.96 1.01
C GLY A 445 -29.72 44.84 1.07
N LEU A 446 -30.35 44.93 2.24
CA LEU A 446 -31.51 45.79 2.46
C LEU A 446 -31.09 47.26 2.36
N GLY A 447 -31.78 48.04 1.53
CA GLY A 447 -31.61 49.49 1.47
C GLY A 447 -32.05 50.13 2.78
N ASN A 448 -31.41 51.22 3.20
CA ASN A 448 -31.72 51.78 4.52
C ASN A 448 -33.13 52.39 4.53
N GLY A 449 -33.99 51.85 5.41
CA GLY A 449 -35.33 52.34 5.62
C GLY A 449 -35.34 53.65 6.41
N GLY A 450 -35.52 54.77 5.70
CA GLY A 450 -35.86 56.06 6.31
C GLY A 450 -37.03 55.93 7.29
N GLY A 451 -36.83 56.50 8.49
CA GLY A 451 -37.70 56.32 9.66
C GLY A 451 -38.92 57.26 9.68
N GLY A 452 -38.77 58.47 9.13
CA GLY A 452 -39.86 59.41 8.89
C GLY A 452 -40.58 59.20 7.54
N ALA A 453 -41.76 59.81 7.40
CA ALA A 453 -42.53 59.81 6.16
C ALA A 453 -41.85 60.59 5.01
N ASP A 454 -40.99 61.56 5.36
CA ASP A 454 -40.26 62.42 4.42
C ASP A 454 -38.81 61.95 4.12
N GLU A 455 -38.40 60.79 4.65
CA GLU A 455 -37.05 60.25 4.45
C GLU A 455 -36.98 59.34 3.22
N SER A 456 -35.99 59.54 2.35
CA SER A 456 -35.82 58.65 1.19
C SER A 456 -35.16 57.34 1.59
N ARG A 457 -35.78 56.25 1.15
CA ARG A 457 -35.26 54.89 1.32
C ARG A 457 -34.28 54.59 0.20
N GLY A 458 -33.12 54.06 0.56
CA GLY A 458 -32.24 53.44 -0.43
C GLY A 458 -32.93 52.22 -1.04
N GLY A 459 -32.71 51.95 -2.32
CA GLY A 459 -33.17 50.71 -2.94
C GLY A 459 -32.43 49.50 -2.36
N ASN A 460 -33.09 48.35 -2.25
CA ASN A 460 -32.40 47.09 -1.98
C ASN A 460 -31.38 46.81 -3.10
N GLY A 461 -30.30 46.11 -2.77
CA GLY A 461 -29.51 45.41 -3.79
C GLY A 461 -30.33 44.31 -4.47
N ALA A 462 -29.79 43.71 -5.52
CA ALA A 462 -30.28 42.42 -6.01
C ALA A 462 -29.59 41.25 -5.28
N PRO A 463 -30.19 40.04 -5.26
CA PRO A 463 -29.50 38.82 -4.86
C PRO A 463 -28.30 38.53 -5.75
N GLY A 464 -27.42 37.66 -5.29
CA GLY A 464 -26.32 37.14 -6.09
C GLY A 464 -26.79 36.26 -7.25
N ILE A 465 -25.81 35.80 -8.03
CA ILE A 465 -26.03 34.90 -9.16
C ILE A 465 -24.87 33.91 -9.24
N VAL A 466 -25.20 32.66 -9.53
CA VAL A 466 -24.20 31.61 -9.80
C VAL A 466 -24.54 30.96 -11.13
N ARG A 467 -23.56 30.92 -12.04
CA ARG A 467 -23.60 30.08 -13.24
C ARG A 467 -22.67 28.91 -13.01
N LEU A 468 -23.20 27.69 -13.08
CA LEU A 468 -22.44 26.45 -13.19
C LEU A 468 -22.37 26.07 -14.67
N THR A 469 -21.19 25.70 -15.17
CA THR A 469 -21.01 25.03 -16.46
C THR A 469 -20.53 23.62 -16.20
N THR A 470 -21.27 22.60 -16.65
CA THR A 470 -20.85 21.19 -16.60
C THR A 470 -20.22 20.76 -17.92
N TYR A 471 -19.13 20.01 -17.87
CA TYR A 471 -18.43 19.48 -19.04
C TYR A 471 -18.39 17.95 -18.97
N GLN A 472 -18.95 17.33 -20.00
CA GLN A 472 -18.69 15.95 -20.40
C GLN A 472 -17.76 16.05 -21.62
N TYR A 473 -16.50 15.61 -21.51
CA TYR A 473 -15.62 15.49 -22.67
C TYR A 473 -15.74 14.08 -23.22
N ASP A 474 -16.34 13.99 -24.40
CA ASP A 474 -16.26 12.79 -25.21
C ASP A 474 -14.97 12.81 -26.04
N LEU A 475 -14.51 11.64 -26.48
CA LEU A 475 -13.48 11.53 -27.50
C LEU A 475 -14.07 11.90 -28.86
N GLN A 476 -13.95 13.16 -29.24
CA GLN A 476 -14.43 13.69 -30.51
C GLN A 476 -13.41 13.39 -31.63
N PRO A 477 -13.86 12.97 -32.83
CA PRO A 477 -12.99 12.81 -34.00
C PRO A 477 -12.25 14.11 -34.34
N ALA A 478 -10.92 14.06 -34.32
CA ALA A 478 -10.05 15.16 -34.72
C ALA A 478 -9.59 14.90 -36.16
N GLY A 479 -10.36 15.36 -37.16
CA GLY A 479 -9.93 15.20 -38.55
C GLY A 479 -8.76 16.14 -38.90
N VAL A 480 -7.91 15.72 -39.84
CA VAL A 480 -6.81 16.55 -40.34
C VAL A 480 -7.36 17.60 -41.29
N ILE A 481 -7.16 18.88 -40.97
CA ILE A 481 -7.53 20.01 -41.84
C ILE A 481 -6.58 20.03 -43.04
N SER A 482 -7.14 20.15 -44.25
CA SER A 482 -6.38 20.35 -45.49
C SER A 482 -5.37 21.48 -45.35
N ARG A 483 -4.14 21.27 -45.81
CA ARG A 483 -3.09 22.31 -45.84
C ARG A 483 -3.44 23.46 -46.80
N GLU A 484 -4.22 23.17 -47.84
CA GLU A 484 -4.63 24.13 -48.86
C GLU A 484 -6.14 24.38 -48.82
N VAL A 485 -6.55 25.59 -49.24
CA VAL A 485 -7.95 26.00 -49.31
C VAL A 485 -8.68 25.12 -50.33
N THR A 486 -9.64 24.32 -49.86
CA THR A 486 -10.44 23.43 -50.70
C THR A 486 -11.44 24.21 -51.57
N ALA A 487 -12.01 25.29 -51.04
CA ALA A 487 -12.86 26.21 -51.79
C ALA A 487 -12.87 27.60 -51.15
N GLN A 488 -13.02 28.64 -51.97
CA GLN A 488 -13.21 30.02 -51.51
C GLN A 488 -14.06 30.81 -52.50
N GLY A 489 -14.71 31.86 -52.03
CA GLY A 489 -15.54 32.71 -52.88
C GLY A 489 -16.30 33.78 -52.10
N THR A 490 -17.34 34.32 -52.71
CA THR A 490 -18.27 35.27 -52.07
C THR A 490 -19.69 34.97 -52.52
N ILE A 491 -20.63 35.02 -51.58
CA ILE A 491 -22.02 34.61 -51.74
C ILE A 491 -22.91 35.78 -51.31
N VAL A 492 -24.02 35.99 -52.01
CA VAL A 492 -25.09 36.88 -51.55
C VAL A 492 -26.20 36.00 -50.97
N PHE A 493 -26.36 36.03 -49.65
CA PHE A 493 -27.42 35.35 -48.94
C PHE A 493 -28.66 36.25 -48.90
N PRO A 494 -29.85 35.78 -49.33
CA PRO A 494 -31.10 36.54 -49.20
C PRO A 494 -31.55 36.62 -47.73
N SER A 495 -32.47 37.53 -47.43
CA SER A 495 -33.16 37.56 -46.13
C SER A 495 -33.88 36.24 -45.84
N GLY A 496 -33.67 35.68 -44.65
CA GLY A 496 -34.15 34.36 -44.25
C GLY A 496 -32.99 33.44 -43.84
N THR A 497 -33.21 32.13 -43.96
CA THR A 497 -32.23 31.09 -43.67
C THR A 497 -31.76 30.43 -44.97
N SER A 498 -30.46 30.25 -45.17
CA SER A 498 -29.91 29.65 -46.39
C SER A 498 -28.52 29.01 -46.15
N PRO A 499 -28.24 27.82 -46.72
CA PRO A 499 -26.98 27.12 -46.51
C PRO A 499 -25.82 27.76 -47.27
N PHE A 500 -24.60 27.60 -46.76
CA PHE A 500 -23.35 27.80 -47.51
C PHE A 500 -23.26 26.82 -48.70
N PRO A 501 -22.24 26.85 -49.57
CA PRO A 501 -22.16 25.97 -50.73
C PRO A 501 -22.04 24.49 -50.31
N ASP A 502 -22.46 23.57 -51.18
CA ASP A 502 -22.27 22.14 -50.98
C ASP A 502 -20.83 21.80 -51.41
N ILE A 503 -19.96 21.47 -50.46
CA ILE A 503 -18.54 21.20 -50.73
C ILE A 503 -18.20 19.89 -50.02
N ALA A 504 -17.88 18.85 -50.78
CA ALA A 504 -17.55 17.55 -50.23
C ALA A 504 -16.08 17.50 -49.77
N PRO A 505 -15.77 16.91 -48.59
CA PRO A 505 -16.71 16.52 -47.53
C PRO A 505 -17.29 17.76 -46.82
N ASN A 506 -18.56 17.73 -46.43
CA ASN A 506 -19.24 18.84 -45.74
C ASN A 506 -18.77 19.05 -44.27
N ARG A 507 -17.55 18.63 -43.93
CA ARG A 507 -16.87 18.85 -42.65
C ARG A 507 -15.54 19.55 -42.86
N GLY A 508 -15.23 20.53 -42.02
CA GLY A 508 -13.97 21.27 -42.14
C GLY A 508 -13.92 22.61 -41.41
N LEU A 509 -12.80 23.29 -41.60
CA LEU A 509 -12.57 24.65 -41.12
C LEU A 509 -13.19 25.64 -42.11
N TRP A 510 -14.05 26.52 -41.60
CA TRP A 510 -14.59 27.66 -42.33
C TRP A 510 -14.02 28.96 -41.76
N TRP A 511 -13.43 29.77 -42.63
CA TRP A 511 -13.22 31.20 -42.40
C TRP A 511 -14.29 31.96 -43.18
N ILE A 512 -14.90 32.96 -42.55
CA ILE A 512 -15.85 33.86 -43.20
C ILE A 512 -15.55 35.32 -42.89
N SER A 513 -15.99 36.22 -43.77
CA SER A 513 -15.89 37.66 -43.64
C SER A 513 -17.12 38.34 -44.24
N GLY A 514 -17.66 39.35 -43.55
CA GLY A 514 -18.97 39.93 -43.86
C GLY A 514 -20.12 39.27 -43.07
N GLY A 515 -21.36 39.70 -43.32
CA GLY A 515 -22.54 39.13 -42.65
C GLY A 515 -22.75 39.50 -41.17
N SER A 516 -22.03 40.50 -40.65
CA SER A 516 -22.02 40.88 -39.22
C SER A 516 -23.42 40.99 -38.59
N GLY A 517 -23.65 40.30 -37.47
CA GLY A 517 -24.93 40.27 -36.76
C GLY A 517 -25.90 39.17 -37.22
N SER A 518 -25.57 38.43 -38.28
CA SER A 518 -26.31 37.22 -38.69
C SER A 518 -26.05 36.05 -37.73
N GLY A 519 -26.98 35.08 -37.67
CA GLY A 519 -26.75 33.79 -37.02
C GLY A 519 -26.16 32.78 -38.00
N ILE A 520 -25.21 31.95 -37.58
CA ILE A 520 -24.64 30.85 -38.37
C ILE A 520 -24.86 29.55 -37.61
N GLU A 521 -25.77 28.70 -38.07
CA GLU A 521 -25.95 27.36 -37.52
C GLU A 521 -24.82 26.45 -37.99
N ILE A 522 -24.01 25.97 -37.04
CA ILE A 522 -22.83 25.12 -37.28
C ILE A 522 -23.06 23.65 -36.89
N ALA A 523 -24.07 23.38 -36.08
CA ALA A 523 -24.62 22.06 -35.77
C ALA A 523 -26.09 22.25 -35.34
N PRO A 524 -26.95 21.22 -35.34
CA PRO A 524 -28.37 21.41 -35.05
C PRO A 524 -28.62 22.10 -33.70
N GLY A 525 -29.24 23.27 -33.72
CA GLY A 525 -29.47 24.10 -32.52
C GLY A 525 -28.21 24.77 -31.93
N LYS A 526 -27.10 24.82 -32.67
CA LYS A 526 -25.84 25.48 -32.26
C LYS A 526 -25.52 26.61 -33.24
N THR A 527 -25.83 27.84 -32.84
CA THR A 527 -25.68 29.05 -33.66
C THR A 527 -24.54 29.94 -33.14
N LEU A 528 -23.60 30.31 -34.02
CA LEU A 528 -22.63 31.37 -33.78
C LEU A 528 -23.22 32.72 -34.22
N THR A 529 -22.92 33.80 -33.51
CA THR A 529 -23.16 35.16 -34.01
C THR A 529 -22.01 35.57 -34.93
N ALA A 530 -22.33 35.95 -36.16
CA ALA A 530 -21.34 36.41 -37.14
C ALA A 530 -20.67 37.72 -36.67
N ALA A 531 -19.39 37.64 -36.32
CA ALA A 531 -18.52 38.81 -36.23
C ALA A 531 -18.07 39.24 -37.64
N ALA A 532 -17.45 40.42 -37.76
CA ALA A 532 -16.99 40.97 -39.05
C ALA A 532 -16.10 39.99 -39.85
N SER A 533 -15.32 39.18 -39.14
CA SER A 533 -14.81 37.89 -39.61
C SER A 533 -14.96 36.86 -38.50
N THR A 534 -15.25 35.60 -38.84
CA THR A 534 -15.42 34.48 -37.90
C THR A 534 -14.71 33.25 -38.46
N THR A 535 -14.07 32.47 -37.59
CA THR A 535 -13.45 31.19 -37.95
C THR A 535 -14.04 30.09 -37.07
N PHE A 536 -14.47 28.97 -37.65
CA PHE A 536 -15.05 27.85 -36.93
C PHE A 536 -14.82 26.51 -37.64
N VAL A 537 -14.85 25.41 -36.88
CA VAL A 537 -14.90 24.05 -37.43
C VAL A 537 -16.34 23.54 -37.32
N THR A 538 -16.79 22.78 -38.31
CA THR A 538 -18.08 22.09 -38.27
C THR A 538 -17.99 20.73 -38.97
N ASN A 539 -18.82 19.78 -38.51
CA ASN A 539 -19.02 18.47 -39.12
C ASN A 539 -20.18 18.43 -40.12
N GLN A 540 -20.85 19.56 -40.37
CA GLN A 540 -21.92 19.69 -41.35
C GLN A 540 -21.81 21.00 -42.16
N ARG A 541 -22.53 21.05 -43.27
CA ARG A 541 -22.67 22.25 -44.10
C ARG A 541 -23.33 23.38 -43.27
N PRO A 542 -22.66 24.52 -43.01
CA PRO A 542 -23.22 25.56 -42.16
C PRO A 542 -24.35 26.33 -42.85
N VAL A 543 -25.20 26.98 -42.05
CA VAL A 543 -26.41 27.68 -42.52
C VAL A 543 -26.45 29.10 -41.96
N LEU A 544 -26.60 30.11 -42.83
CA LEU A 544 -26.73 31.50 -42.42
C LEU A 544 -28.20 31.90 -42.26
N THR A 545 -28.54 32.56 -41.16
CA THR A 545 -29.82 33.25 -40.94
C THR A 545 -29.58 34.75 -40.82
N THR A 546 -30.15 35.53 -41.75
CA THR A 546 -29.99 36.98 -41.86
C THR A 546 -31.34 37.67 -42.03
N SER A 547 -31.52 38.86 -41.46
CA SER A 547 -32.73 39.68 -41.61
C SER A 547 -32.79 40.45 -42.94
N GLY A 548 -31.68 40.53 -43.68
CA GLY A 548 -31.58 41.26 -44.95
C GLY A 548 -30.64 40.56 -45.93
N SER A 549 -30.66 40.99 -47.21
CA SER A 549 -29.69 40.50 -48.19
C SER A 549 -28.28 40.90 -47.77
N THR A 550 -27.35 39.95 -47.66
CA THR A 550 -25.99 40.19 -47.15
C THR A 550 -24.95 39.43 -47.95
N SER A 551 -23.77 40.04 -48.13
CA SER A 551 -22.65 39.43 -48.83
C SER A 551 -21.63 38.88 -47.85
N VAL A 552 -21.25 37.62 -48.03
CA VAL A 552 -20.29 36.92 -47.18
C VAL A 552 -19.21 36.29 -48.07
N SER A 553 -17.96 36.70 -47.85
CA SER A 553 -16.79 36.01 -48.38
C SER A 553 -16.46 34.81 -47.48
N TYR A 554 -16.02 33.71 -48.06
CA TYR A 554 -15.66 32.50 -47.33
C TYR A 554 -14.39 31.85 -47.90
N ALA A 555 -13.69 31.13 -47.04
CA ALA A 555 -12.68 30.14 -47.39
C ALA A 555 -12.92 28.88 -46.54
N PHE A 556 -12.77 27.72 -47.17
CA PHE A 556 -13.06 26.42 -46.58
C PHE A 556 -11.87 25.48 -46.80
N TRP A 557 -11.45 24.81 -45.73
CA TRP A 557 -10.47 23.74 -45.75
C TRP A 557 -11.17 22.47 -45.30
N ALA A 558 -11.31 21.51 -46.21
CA ALA A 558 -11.89 20.20 -45.91
C ALA A 558 -11.12 19.51 -44.79
N MET A 559 -11.86 18.76 -43.97
CA MET A 559 -11.32 17.91 -42.93
C MET A 559 -11.48 16.44 -43.32
N ALA A 560 -10.34 15.74 -43.40
CA ALA A 560 -10.27 14.33 -43.74
C ALA A 560 -11.07 13.48 -42.74
#